data_AF-A0A7V4PBK7-F1
#
_entry.id   AF-A0A7V4PBK7-F1
#
_cell.length_a   1.000
_cell.length_b   1.000
_cell.length_c   1.000
_cell.angle_alpha   90.00
_cell.angle_beta   90.00
_cell.angle_gamma   90.00
#
_symmetry.space_group_name_H-M   'P 1'
#
loop_
_entity.id
_entity.type
_entity.pdbx_description
1 polymer ?
#
loop_
_entity_poly.entity_id
_entity_poly.type
_entity_poly.pdbx_seq_one_letter_code
_entity_poly.pdbx_strand_id
1 'polypeptide(L)'
;MTFAWYGHLRSLNRHAWYVAALVSWGIALFEYLLQVPANRIGHTQFNVAQLKILQEVITLSVFVPFSIWFLREPIKLDYLWAALCMCGAVYFIFRHELSAVILK
;
A
#
# COMPACT_ATOMS: atom_id res chain seq x y z
N MET A 1 -6.15 2.21 1.48
CA MET A 1 -6.39 3.52 0.85
C MET A 1 -6.63 3.41 -0.66
N THR A 2 -6.33 2.26 -1.29
CA THR A 2 -6.42 2.09 -2.75
C THR A 2 -7.82 2.35 -3.29
N PHE A 3 -8.86 1.84 -2.64
CA PHE A 3 -10.23 2.03 -3.12
C PHE A 3 -10.72 3.48 -2.93
N ALA A 4 -10.43 4.11 -1.79
CA ALA A 4 -10.81 5.50 -1.57
C ALA A 4 -10.18 6.44 -2.61
N TRP A 5 -8.93 6.19 -2.98
CA TRP A 5 -8.19 7.07 -3.88
C TRP A 5 -8.45 6.81 -5.37
N TYR A 6 -8.58 5.55 -5.78
CA TYR A 6 -8.69 5.22 -7.21
C TYR A 6 -10.07 4.68 -7.61
N GLY A 7 -10.89 4.23 -6.67
CA GLY A 7 -12.18 3.60 -6.94
C GLY A 7 -13.14 4.53 -7.70
N HIS A 8 -13.15 5.81 -7.34
CA HIS A 8 -14.02 6.82 -7.95
C HIS A 8 -13.66 7.09 -9.43
N LEU A 9 -12.43 6.81 -9.86
CA LEU A 9 -11.98 7.02 -11.25
C LEU A 9 -12.72 6.11 -12.24
N ARG A 10 -13.22 4.94 -11.79
CA ARG A 10 -14.02 4.04 -12.61
C ARG A 10 -15.52 4.22 -12.39
N SER A 11 -15.99 4.27 -11.15
CA SER A 11 -17.44 4.22 -10.86
C SER A 11 -18.13 5.60 -10.83
N LEU A 12 -17.39 6.65 -10.51
CA LEU A 12 -17.94 7.99 -10.25
C LEU A 12 -17.36 9.06 -11.18
N ASN A 13 -16.64 8.68 -12.24
CA ASN A 13 -15.99 9.60 -13.18
C ASN A 13 -16.96 10.61 -13.84
N ARG A 14 -18.23 10.19 -14.06
CA ARG A 14 -19.28 11.05 -14.62
C ARG A 14 -20.08 11.86 -13.58
N HIS A 15 -19.82 11.65 -12.29
CA HIS A 15 -20.53 12.34 -11.22
C HIS A 15 -19.76 13.58 -10.79
N ALA A 16 -20.45 14.52 -10.14
CA ALA A 16 -19.81 15.73 -9.63
C ALA A 16 -18.73 15.37 -8.60
N TRP A 17 -17.60 16.09 -8.64
CA TRP A 17 -16.41 15.79 -7.85
C TRP A 17 -16.68 15.73 -6.33
N TYR A 18 -17.64 16.51 -5.82
CA TYR A 18 -18.00 16.52 -4.40
C TYR A 18 -18.68 15.22 -3.94
N VAL A 19 -19.41 14.54 -4.84
CA VAL A 19 -19.98 13.21 -4.56
C VAL A 19 -18.87 12.18 -4.47
N ALA A 20 -17.92 12.21 -5.41
CA ALA A 20 -16.75 11.36 -5.37
C ALA A 20 -15.94 11.57 -4.08
N ALA A 21 -15.73 12.83 -3.67
CA ALA A 21 -15.01 13.14 -2.43
C ALA A 21 -15.70 12.58 -1.18
N LEU A 22 -17.03 12.76 -1.05
CA LEU A 22 -17.79 12.27 0.10
C LEU A 22 -17.77 10.73 0.20
N VAL A 23 -17.98 10.04 -0.93
CA VAL A 23 -17.93 8.57 -0.96
C VAL A 23 -16.50 8.08 -0.66
N SER A 24 -15.48 8.70 -1.25
CA SER A 24 -14.07 8.39 -1.00
C SER A 24 -13.70 8.58 0.48
N TRP A 25 -14.19 9.63 1.15
CA TRP A 25 -13.99 9.82 2.58
C TRP A 25 -14.65 8.72 3.43
N GLY A 26 -15.87 8.31 3.06
CA GLY A 26 -16.54 7.18 3.71
C GLY A 26 -15.71 5.89 3.60
N ILE A 27 -15.20 5.58 2.41
CA ILE A 27 -14.34 4.39 2.19
C ILE A 27 -13.01 4.53 2.93
N ALA A 28 -12.39 5.72 2.89
CA ALA A 28 -11.12 5.97 3.57
C ALA A 28 -11.23 5.73 5.07
N LEU A 29 -12.36 6.08 5.70
CA LEU A 29 -12.60 5.81 7.12
C LEU A 29 -12.50 4.31 7.43
N PHE A 30 -13.14 3.44 6.65
CA PHE A 30 -13.05 1.99 6.85
C PHE A 30 -11.64 1.46 6.62
N GLU A 31 -10.95 1.92 5.57
CA GLU A 31 -9.58 1.52 5.32
C GLU A 31 -8.64 1.97 6.47
N TYR A 32 -8.87 3.16 7.04
CA TYR A 32 -8.10 3.68 8.18
C TYR A 32 -8.35 2.89 9.45
N LEU A 33 -9.61 2.51 9.71
CA LEU A 33 -9.99 1.70 10.87
C LEU A 33 -9.27 0.35 10.91
N LEU A 34 -8.90 -0.21 9.75
CA LEU A 34 -8.09 -1.43 9.67
C LEU A 34 -6.58 -1.13 9.76
N GLN A 35 -6.12 -0.06 9.09
CA GLN A 35 -4.70 0.28 9.04
C GLN A 35 -4.13 0.72 10.39
N VAL A 36 -4.87 1.52 11.18
CA VAL A 36 -4.40 2.02 12.48
C VAL A 36 -4.11 0.90 13.49
N PRO A 37 -5.02 -0.05 13.78
CA PRO A 37 -4.73 -1.15 14.70
C PRO A 37 -3.63 -2.07 14.17
N ALA A 38 -3.60 -2.35 12.86
CA ALA A 38 -2.53 -3.14 12.24
C ALA A 38 -1.15 -2.50 12.46
N ASN A 39 -1.03 -1.18 12.26
CA ASN A 39 0.22 -0.45 12.48
C ASN A 39 0.62 -0.44 13.96
N ARG A 40 -0.34 -0.31 14.88
CA ARG A 40 -0.08 -0.37 16.33
C ARG A 40 0.43 -1.75 16.76
N ILE A 41 -0.17 -2.83 16.24
CA ILE A 41 0.29 -4.19 16.51
C ILE A 41 1.69 -4.41 15.90
N GLY A 42 1.90 -3.97 14.66
CA GLY A 42 3.22 -4.05 14.00
C GLY A 42 4.33 -3.32 14.76
N HIS A 43 4.02 -2.18 15.38
CA HIS A 43 4.97 -1.39 16.18
C HIS A 43 5.44 -2.11 17.47
N THR A 44 4.83 -3.24 17.83
CA THR A 44 5.36 -4.10 18.90
C THR A 44 6.55 -4.95 18.46
N GLN A 45 6.71 -5.19 17.16
CA GLN A 45 7.72 -6.08 16.59
C GLN A 45 8.72 -5.36 15.68
N PHE A 46 8.31 -4.28 15.03
CA PHE A 46 9.09 -3.56 14.05
C PHE A 46 9.24 -2.09 14.43
N ASN A 47 10.34 -1.47 14.02
CA ASN A 47 10.52 -0.03 14.15
C ASN A 47 9.67 0.74 13.11
N VAL A 48 9.53 2.05 13.30
CA VAL A 48 8.71 2.91 12.43
C VAL A 48 9.15 2.86 10.97
N ALA A 49 10.46 2.79 10.70
CA ALA A 49 11.00 2.74 9.34
C ALA A 49 10.64 1.42 8.62
N GLN A 50 10.77 0.29 9.33
CA GLN A 50 10.39 -1.03 8.86
C GLN A 50 8.89 -1.11 8.57
N LEU A 51 8.04 -0.57 9.45
CA LEU A 51 6.60 -0.50 9.23
C LEU A 51 6.24 0.31 8.00
N LYS A 52 6.95 1.43 7.75
CA LYS A 52 6.71 2.25 6.57
C LYS A 52 7.02 1.49 5.29
N ILE A 53 8.16 0.80 5.22
CA ILE A 53 8.50 -0.03 4.05
C ILE A 53 7.50 -1.17 3.88
N LEU A 54 7.12 -1.85 4.96
CA LEU A 54 6.10 -2.90 4.91
C LEU A 54 4.78 -2.36 4.33
N GLN A 55 4.35 -1.17 4.75
CA GLN A 55 3.16 -0.52 4.22
C GLN A 55 3.28 -0.23 2.71
N GLU A 56 4.42 0.26 2.24
CA GLU A 56 4.64 0.50 0.81
C GLU A 56 4.63 -0.81 0.00
N VAL A 57 5.23 -1.88 0.52
CA VAL A 57 5.17 -3.22 -0.12
C VAL A 57 3.72 -3.69 -0.23
N ILE A 58 2.97 -3.67 0.88
CA ILE A 58 1.55 -4.07 0.89
C ILE A 58 0.73 -3.19 -0.08
N THR A 59 1.01 -1.89 -0.10
CA THR A 59 0.31 -0.93 -0.96
C THR A 59 0.54 -1.26 -2.43
N LEU A 60 1.78 -1.52 -2.84
CA LEU A 60 2.09 -1.90 -4.22
C LEU A 60 1.48 -3.27 -4.57
N SER A 61 1.61 -4.26 -3.68
CA SER A 61 1.05 -5.61 -3.86
C SER A 61 -0.48 -5.62 -4.02
N VAL A 62 -1.20 -4.73 -3.33
CA VAL A 62 -2.66 -4.57 -3.49
C VAL A 62 -3.00 -3.69 -4.69
N PHE A 63 -2.20 -2.67 -4.97
CA PHE A 63 -2.44 -1.73 -6.06
C PHE A 63 -2.31 -2.36 -7.44
N VAL A 64 -1.32 -3.22 -7.68
CA VAL A 64 -1.12 -3.89 -8.98
C VAL A 64 -2.33 -4.72 -9.42
N PRO A 65 -2.86 -5.69 -8.64
CA PRO A 65 -4.05 -6.43 -9.03
C PRO A 65 -5.29 -5.52 -9.11
N PHE A 66 -5.38 -4.50 -8.24
CA PHE A 66 -6.44 -3.50 -8.33
C PHE A 66 -6.40 -2.73 -9.67
N SER A 67 -5.23 -2.29 -10.15
CA SER A 67 -5.14 -1.54 -11.40
C SER A 67 -5.52 -2.40 -12.61
N ILE A 68 -5.12 -3.68 -12.60
CA ILE A 68 -5.40 -4.62 -13.69
C ILE A 68 -6.89 -5.01 -13.72
N TRP A 69 -7.45 -5.44 -12.58
CA TRP A 69 -8.82 -5.97 -12.55
C TRP A 69 -9.87 -4.87 -12.38
N PHE A 70 -9.60 -3.90 -11.49
CA PHE A 70 -10.52 -2.82 -11.21
C PHE A 70 -10.34 -1.64 -12.15
N LEU A 71 -9.15 -1.18 -12.52
CA LEU A 71 -9.04 -0.06 -13.46
C LEU A 71 -8.97 -0.49 -14.94
N ARG A 72 -8.72 -1.79 -15.21
CA ARG A 72 -8.47 -2.33 -16.55
C ARG A 72 -7.29 -1.66 -17.26
N GLU A 73 -6.31 -1.22 -16.49
CA GLU A 73 -5.04 -0.70 -17.02
C GLU A 73 -4.19 -1.87 -17.57
N PRO A 74 -3.45 -1.66 -18.67
CA PRO A 74 -2.55 -2.68 -19.20
C PRO A 74 -1.41 -2.96 -18.21
N ILE A 75 -0.96 -4.21 -18.16
CA ILE A 75 0.21 -4.59 -17.36
C ILE A 75 1.44 -3.94 -17.96
N LYS A 76 2.08 -3.06 -17.20
CA LYS A 76 3.36 -2.45 -17.54
C LYS A 76 4.49 -3.14 -16.80
N LEU A 77 5.62 -3.33 -17.47
CA LEU A 77 6.85 -3.84 -16.85
C LEU A 77 7.38 -2.92 -15.75
N ASP A 78 6.97 -1.66 -15.74
CA ASP A 78 7.29 -0.69 -14.69
C ASP A 78 6.91 -1.18 -13.30
N TYR A 79 5.81 -1.94 -13.16
CA TYR A 79 5.43 -2.54 -11.88
C TYR A 79 6.41 -3.62 -11.40
N LEU A 80 7.00 -4.36 -12.33
CA LEU A 80 8.03 -5.35 -12.02
C LEU A 80 9.31 -4.66 -11.54
N TRP A 81 9.74 -3.60 -12.24
CA TRP A 81 10.90 -2.82 -11.83
C TRP A 81 10.69 -2.15 -10.46
N ALA A 82 9.49 -1.58 -10.24
CA ALA A 82 9.13 -1.03 -8.94
C ALA A 82 9.18 -2.10 -7.84
N ALA A 83 8.64 -3.30 -8.09
CA ALA A 83 8.70 -4.41 -7.14
C ALA A 83 10.15 -4.84 -6.83
N LEU A 84 11.03 -4.88 -7.83
CA LEU A 84 12.45 -5.18 -7.63
C LEU A 84 13.16 -4.10 -6.79
N CYS A 85 12.89 -2.81 -7.05
CA CYS A 85 13.40 -1.71 -6.23
C CYS A 85 12.89 -1.80 -4.78
N MET A 86 11.63 -2.21 -4.59
CA MET A 86 11.05 -2.42 -3.26
C MET A 86 11.74 -3.55 -2.50
N CYS A 87 12.11 -4.65 -3.17
CA CYS A 87 12.93 -5.70 -2.55
C CYS A 87 14.27 -5.16 -2.03
N GLY A 88 14.92 -4.27 -2.79
CA GLY A 88 16.11 -3.57 -2.34
C GLY A 88 15.86 -2.71 -1.09
N ALA A 89 14.77 -1.95 -1.05
CA ALA A 89 14.40 -1.15 0.11
C ALA A 89 14.15 -2.01 1.36
N VAL A 90 13.46 -3.15 1.21
CA VAL A 90 13.27 -4.14 2.28
C VAL A 90 14.62 -4.64 2.78
N TYR A 91 15.52 -5.07 1.89
CA TYR A 91 16.83 -5.55 2.30
C TYR A 91 17.61 -4.49 3.11
N PHE A 92 17.68 -3.25 2.64
CA PHE A 92 18.45 -2.20 3.33
C PHE A 92 17.87 -1.79 4.68
N ILE A 93 16.55 -1.80 4.85
CA ILE A 93 15.90 -1.41 6.11
C ILE A 93 15.92 -2.56 7.13
N PHE A 94 15.95 -3.81 6.69
CA PHE A 94 15.97 -4.99 7.57
C PHE A 94 17.37 -5.61 7.77
N ARG A 95 18.41 -5.13 7.07
CA ARG A 95 19.78 -5.68 7.15
C ARG A 95 20.35 -5.77 8.56
N HIS A 96 20.07 -4.80 9.43
CA HIS A 96 20.68 -4.73 10.75
C HIS A 96 20.16 -5.85 11.66
N GLU A 97 18.85 -6.12 11.59
CA GLU A 97 18.22 -7.25 12.26
C GLU A 97 18.73 -8.59 11.70
N LEU A 98 18.90 -8.68 10.38
CA LEU A 98 19.42 -9.89 9.73
C LEU A 98 20.85 -10.21 10.16
N SER A 99 21.72 -9.20 10.25
CA SER A 99 23.10 -9.37 10.75
C SER A 99 23.14 -9.78 12.23
N ALA A 100 22.25 -9.23 13.06
CA ALA A 100 22.15 -9.58 14.48
C ALA A 100 21.67 -11.04 14.71
N VAL A 101 20.86 -11.59 13.81
CA VAL A 101 20.43 -12.99 13.83
C VAL A 101 21.54 -13.94 13.36
N ILE A 102 22.32 -13.56 12.33
CA ILE A 102 23.39 -14.40 11.77
C ILE A 102 24.63 -14.48 12.68
N LEU A 103 24.88 -13.44 13.48
CA LEU A 103 26.02 -13.36 14.41
C LEU A 103 25.74 -13.95 15.80
N LYS A 104 24.56 -14.55 16.01
CA LYS A 104 24.19 -15.35 17.19
C LYS A 104 24.27 -16.83 16.87
#